data_AF-A0A6A5W508-F1
#
_entry.id   AF-A0A6A5W508-F1
#
_cell.length_a   1.000
_cell.length_b   1.000
_cell.length_c   1.000
_cell.angle_alpha   90.00
_cell.angle_beta   90.00
_cell.angle_gamma   90.00
#
_symmetry.space_group_name_H-M   'P 1'
#
loop_
_entity.id
_entity.type
_entity.pdbx_description
1 polymer ?
#
loop_
_entity_poly.entity_id
_entity_poly.type
_entity_poly.pdbx_seq_one_letter_code
_entity_poly.pdbx_strand_id
1 'polypeptide(L)'
;MASLLKRLQDSFAAPATMPSAAPIVPMHPYYPLGVEVAGYLANEWNTLELCSMFAAGCTVIFGITYALVRKLRPNASTPDLITVMWFVLCGFIHLTFEGYFAYNFRRMGGMQDLYGQLWKEYSLSDSRYLTQDAFVLCMETITAVCWGPLSFVTAGMIATDHPLRYPFQTIVSLGQLYGDVLYYATSMFDECILNVRYSRPEAAYYWGYFVLMNSFWIVIPGILIYTSVGACWRAFAALQKMEKTLKAGGANGHAKKTL
;
A
#
# COMPACT_ATOMS: atom_id res chain seq x y z
N MET A 1 -10.09 -4.87 45.43
CA MET A 1 -9.84 -4.92 43.97
C MET A 1 -8.53 -5.63 43.61
N ALA A 2 -7.39 -5.31 44.24
CA ALA A 2 -6.10 -5.99 43.97
C ALA A 2 -6.07 -7.51 44.25
N SER A 3 -6.82 -7.98 45.26
CA SER A 3 -6.93 -9.41 45.60
C SER A 3 -7.72 -10.23 44.57
N LEU A 4 -8.70 -9.62 43.89
CA LEU A 4 -9.50 -10.27 42.85
C LEU A 4 -8.71 -10.40 41.54
N LEU A 5 -7.95 -9.36 41.19
CA LEU A 5 -7.04 -9.36 40.04
C LEU A 5 -5.93 -10.41 40.19
N LYS A 6 -5.35 -10.54 41.39
CA LYS A 6 -4.32 -11.55 41.67
C LYS A 6 -4.87 -12.99 41.56
N ARG A 7 -6.06 -13.25 42.09
CA ARG A 7 -6.71 -14.57 41.99
C ARG A 7 -7.10 -14.94 40.55
N LEU A 8 -7.50 -13.96 39.74
CA LEU A 8 -7.73 -14.19 38.30
C LEU A 8 -6.41 -14.54 37.60
N GLN A 9 -5.33 -13.83 37.90
CA GLN A 9 -3.99 -14.10 37.36
C GLN A 9 -3.47 -15.50 37.72
N ASP A 10 -3.67 -15.94 38.96
CA ASP A 10 -3.26 -17.26 39.43
C ASP A 10 -4.15 -18.39 38.87
N SER A 11 -5.39 -18.09 38.49
CA SER A 11 -6.32 -19.05 37.85
C SER A 11 -6.00 -19.32 36.38
N PHE A 12 -5.17 -18.47 35.75
CA PHE A 12 -4.67 -18.63 34.37
C PHE A 12 -3.22 -19.13 34.31
N ALA A 13 -2.59 -19.40 35.46
CA ALA A 13 -1.25 -19.97 35.48
C ALA A 13 -1.28 -21.43 35.02
N ALA A 14 -0.63 -21.71 33.89
CA ALA A 14 -0.50 -23.07 33.35
C ALA A 14 0.26 -23.98 34.34
N PRO A 15 -0.07 -25.29 34.42
CA PRO A 15 0.68 -26.22 35.24
C PRO A 15 2.15 -26.27 34.79
N ALA A 16 3.07 -26.43 35.74
CA ALA A 16 4.49 -26.58 35.46
C ALA A 16 4.72 -27.75 34.49
N THR A 17 5.10 -27.43 33.26
CA THR A 17 5.46 -28.40 32.23
C THR A 17 6.88 -28.91 32.49
N MET A 18 7.02 -30.24 32.40
CA MET A 18 8.31 -30.93 32.30
C MET A 18 9.15 -30.26 31.19
N PRO A 19 10.50 -30.29 31.26
CA PRO A 19 11.35 -29.68 30.23
C PRO A 19 11.05 -30.35 28.89
N SER A 20 10.18 -29.70 28.11
CA SER A 20 9.96 -30.01 26.71
C SER A 20 11.30 -29.82 26.03
N ALA A 21 11.70 -30.79 25.21
CA ALA A 21 12.74 -30.57 24.22
C ALA A 21 12.47 -29.21 23.56
N ALA A 22 13.51 -28.37 23.44
CA ALA A 22 13.39 -27.06 22.84
C ALA A 22 12.60 -27.20 21.53
N PRO A 23 11.55 -26.39 21.30
CA PRO A 23 10.77 -26.50 20.08
C PRO A 23 11.73 -26.41 18.90
N ILE A 24 11.74 -27.46 18.07
CA ILE A 24 12.52 -27.48 16.84
C ILE A 24 11.87 -26.45 15.93
N VAL A 25 12.38 -25.22 15.95
CA VAL A 25 11.92 -24.17 15.05
C VAL A 25 12.14 -24.67 13.62
N PRO A 26 11.07 -24.81 12.80
CA PRO A 26 11.21 -25.28 11.43
C PRO A 26 12.22 -24.41 10.68
N MET A 27 13.21 -25.05 10.04
CA MET A 27 14.18 -24.31 9.23
C MET A 27 13.46 -23.63 8.05
N HIS A 28 13.61 -22.32 7.96
CA HIS A 28 13.09 -21.49 6.87
C HIS A 28 14.16 -20.48 6.40
N PRO A 29 14.05 -19.93 5.18
CA PRO A 29 15.07 -19.04 4.62
C PRO A 29 14.94 -17.56 5.05
N TYR A 30 13.91 -17.21 5.83
CA TYR A 30 13.64 -15.82 6.22
C TYR A 30 14.55 -15.34 7.36
N TYR A 31 14.97 -14.08 7.28
CA TYR A 31 15.82 -13.44 8.27
C TYR A 31 14.99 -12.64 9.29
N PRO A 32 15.36 -12.54 10.58
CA PRO A 32 16.49 -13.23 11.20
C PRO A 32 16.28 -14.75 11.19
N LEU A 33 17.36 -15.52 11.13
CA LEU A 33 17.25 -16.98 11.10
C LEU A 33 16.84 -17.51 12.48
N GLY A 34 16.05 -18.59 12.51
CA GLY A 34 15.68 -19.29 13.75
C GLY A 34 14.55 -18.65 14.56
N VAL A 35 13.93 -17.57 14.09
CA VAL A 35 12.61 -17.13 14.60
C VAL A 35 11.52 -18.09 14.14
N GLU A 36 10.41 -18.10 14.86
CA GLU A 36 9.26 -18.93 14.49
C GLU A 36 8.46 -18.27 13.35
N VAL A 37 8.14 -19.07 12.32
CA VAL A 37 7.12 -18.74 11.32
C VAL A 37 5.98 -19.73 11.47
N ALA A 38 4.83 -19.25 11.94
CA ALA A 38 3.69 -20.08 12.28
C ALA A 38 3.21 -20.91 11.09
N GLY A 39 3.23 -22.24 11.25
CA GLY A 39 2.77 -23.19 10.24
C GLY A 39 3.58 -23.19 8.94
N TYR A 40 4.86 -22.81 8.97
CA TYR A 40 5.69 -22.68 7.77
C TYR A 40 5.63 -23.90 6.85
N LEU A 41 5.28 -23.64 5.58
CA LEU A 41 5.44 -24.54 4.45
C LEU A 41 6.17 -23.79 3.32
N ALA A 42 7.20 -24.42 2.74
CA ALA A 42 7.89 -23.86 1.58
C ALA A 42 6.95 -23.69 0.38
N ASN A 43 7.22 -22.72 -0.49
CA ASN A 43 6.49 -22.56 -1.74
C ASN A 43 6.62 -23.81 -2.62
N GLU A 44 5.54 -24.17 -3.29
CA GLU A 44 5.51 -25.22 -4.30
C GLU A 44 5.92 -24.67 -5.67
N TRP A 45 5.55 -23.41 -5.95
CA TRP A 45 5.95 -22.69 -7.15
C TRP A 45 7.26 -21.93 -6.95
N ASN A 46 8.09 -21.92 -7.98
CA ASN A 46 9.31 -21.14 -7.98
C ASN A 46 9.03 -19.66 -8.32
N THR A 47 10.04 -18.80 -8.12
CA THR A 47 9.97 -17.35 -8.38
C THR A 47 9.48 -17.02 -9.79
N LEU A 48 9.93 -17.73 -10.82
CA LEU A 48 9.54 -17.45 -12.20
C LEU A 48 8.06 -17.76 -12.43
N GLU A 49 7.55 -18.88 -11.90
CA GLU A 49 6.14 -19.24 -11.98
C GLU A 49 5.26 -18.20 -11.28
N LEU A 50 5.63 -17.80 -10.06
CA LEU A 50 4.94 -16.79 -9.27
C LEU A 50 4.92 -15.43 -9.99
N CYS A 51 6.08 -14.94 -10.44
CA CYS A 51 6.18 -13.69 -11.18
C CYS A 51 5.40 -13.75 -12.50
N SER A 52 5.38 -14.89 -13.19
CA SER A 52 4.63 -15.06 -14.44
C SER A 52 3.12 -14.98 -14.20
N MET A 53 2.62 -15.63 -13.15
CA MET A 53 1.20 -15.54 -12.75
C MET A 53 0.81 -14.13 -12.34
N PHE A 54 1.67 -13.43 -11.58
CA PHE A 54 1.46 -12.03 -11.22
C PHE A 54 1.41 -11.13 -12.46
N ALA A 55 2.38 -11.28 -13.38
CA ALA A 55 2.45 -10.50 -14.62
C ALA A 55 1.24 -10.76 -15.53
N ALA A 56 0.75 -12.00 -15.60
CA ALA A 56 -0.47 -12.34 -16.32
C ALA A 56 -1.68 -11.62 -15.72
N GLY A 57 -1.82 -11.61 -14.38
CA GLY A 57 -2.85 -10.85 -13.68
C GLY A 57 -2.81 -9.36 -14.00
N CYS A 58 -1.63 -8.74 -13.89
CA CYS A 58 -1.42 -7.33 -14.25
C CYS A 58 -1.79 -7.05 -15.71
N THR A 59 -1.42 -7.93 -16.64
CA THR A 59 -1.76 -7.79 -18.07
C THR A 59 -3.27 -7.77 -18.30
N VAL A 60 -4.00 -8.66 -17.64
CA VAL A 60 -5.47 -8.70 -17.71
C VAL A 60 -6.08 -7.42 -17.13
N ILE A 61 -5.62 -7.00 -15.94
CA ILE A 61 -6.08 -5.77 -15.29
C ILE A 61 -5.87 -4.56 -16.20
N PHE A 62 -4.67 -4.39 -16.76
CA PHE A 62 -4.36 -3.28 -17.64
C PHE A 62 -5.16 -3.34 -18.95
N GLY A 63 -5.31 -4.51 -19.56
CA GLY A 63 -6.08 -4.69 -20.78
C GLY A 63 -7.55 -4.30 -20.61
N ILE A 64 -8.19 -4.79 -19.55
CA ILE A 64 -9.58 -4.44 -19.22
C ILE A 64 -9.70 -2.95 -18.92
N THR A 65 -8.81 -2.41 -18.08
CA THR A 65 -8.81 -0.98 -17.71
C THR A 65 -8.67 -0.09 -18.94
N TYR A 66 -7.73 -0.39 -19.83
CA TYR A 66 -7.54 0.33 -21.08
C TYR A 66 -8.82 0.34 -21.92
N ALA A 67 -9.40 -0.83 -22.16
CA ALA A 67 -10.60 -0.97 -22.98
C ALA A 67 -11.79 -0.19 -22.38
N LEU A 68 -11.99 -0.27 -21.06
CA LEU A 68 -13.05 0.46 -20.37
C LEU A 68 -12.85 1.97 -20.44
N VAL A 69 -11.65 2.47 -20.16
CA VAL A 69 -11.36 3.92 -20.23
C VAL A 69 -11.53 4.44 -21.64
N ARG A 70 -11.04 3.74 -22.66
CA ARG A 70 -11.19 4.14 -24.06
C ARG A 70 -12.63 4.09 -24.54
N LYS A 71 -13.47 3.22 -23.96
CA LYS A 71 -14.91 3.20 -24.21
C LYS A 71 -15.63 4.37 -23.54
N LEU A 72 -15.29 4.70 -22.29
CA LEU A 72 -15.96 5.74 -21.50
C LEU A 72 -15.51 7.16 -21.88
N ARG A 73 -14.23 7.35 -22.20
CA ARG A 73 -13.62 8.63 -22.58
C ARG A 73 -12.65 8.41 -23.75
N PRO A 74 -13.17 8.32 -25.00
CA PRO A 74 -12.35 8.01 -26.18
C PRO A 74 -11.16 8.97 -26.41
N ASN A 75 -11.33 10.22 -25.98
CA ASN A 75 -10.34 11.30 -26.09
C ASN A 75 -9.50 11.48 -24.80
N ALA A 76 -9.47 10.50 -23.91
CA ALA A 76 -8.65 10.56 -22.70
C ALA A 76 -7.17 10.79 -23.08
N SER A 77 -6.52 11.73 -22.39
CA SER A 77 -5.10 12.00 -22.59
C SER A 77 -4.26 10.80 -22.14
N THR A 78 -3.09 10.59 -22.75
CA THR A 78 -2.15 9.53 -22.34
C THR A 78 -1.79 9.60 -20.85
N PRO A 79 -1.50 10.78 -20.25
CA PRO A 79 -1.25 10.88 -18.81
C PRO A 79 -2.45 10.44 -17.96
N ASP A 80 -3.68 10.83 -18.33
CA ASP A 80 -4.88 10.40 -17.61
C ASP A 80 -5.04 8.87 -17.69
N LEU A 81 -4.81 8.28 -18.88
CA LEU A 81 -4.91 6.83 -19.07
C LEU A 81 -3.89 6.05 -18.22
N ILE A 82 -2.63 6.50 -18.21
CA ILE A 82 -1.57 5.90 -17.37
C ILE A 82 -1.93 6.04 -15.89
N THR A 83 -2.44 7.20 -15.48
CA THR A 83 -2.81 7.45 -14.08
C THR A 83 -4.00 6.59 -13.65
N VAL A 84 -5.00 6.38 -14.52
CA VAL A 84 -6.09 5.44 -14.26
C VAL A 84 -5.58 4.01 -14.12
N MET A 85 -4.69 3.56 -15.02
CA MET A 85 -4.08 2.23 -14.92
C MET A 85 -3.32 2.04 -13.61
N TRP A 86 -2.55 3.05 -13.20
CA TRP A 86 -1.84 3.05 -11.93
C TRP A 86 -2.81 2.88 -10.74
N PHE A 87 -3.83 3.73 -10.63
CA PHE A 87 -4.77 3.63 -9.52
C PHE A 87 -5.61 2.35 -9.55
N VAL A 88 -5.96 1.82 -10.73
CA VAL A 88 -6.62 0.51 -10.80
C VAL A 88 -5.70 -0.60 -10.31
N LEU A 89 -4.42 -0.60 -10.71
CA LEU A 89 -3.44 -1.55 -10.20
C LEU A 89 -3.28 -1.44 -8.67
N CYS A 90 -3.11 -0.22 -8.14
CA CYS A 90 -3.07 0.02 -6.69
C CYS A 90 -4.31 -0.53 -6.00
N GLY A 91 -5.50 -0.26 -6.53
CA GLY A 91 -6.76 -0.77 -5.99
C GLY A 91 -6.76 -2.28 -5.87
N PHE A 92 -6.30 -3.00 -6.90
CA PHE A 92 -6.19 -4.45 -6.87
C PHE A 92 -5.12 -4.94 -5.89
N ILE A 93 -3.93 -4.35 -5.88
CA ILE A 93 -2.85 -4.74 -4.96
C ILE A 93 -3.31 -4.54 -3.51
N HIS A 94 -3.79 -3.35 -3.16
CA HIS A 94 -4.23 -3.05 -1.80
C HIS A 94 -5.39 -3.95 -1.35
N LEU A 95 -6.43 -4.16 -2.17
CA LEU A 95 -7.55 -5.00 -1.76
C LEU A 95 -7.23 -6.48 -1.73
N THR A 96 -6.51 -6.99 -2.75
CA THR A 96 -6.35 -8.44 -2.92
C THR A 96 -5.05 -8.97 -2.32
N PHE A 97 -3.92 -8.25 -2.42
CA PHE A 97 -2.67 -8.69 -1.81
C PHE A 97 -2.64 -8.28 -0.34
N GLU A 98 -2.71 -6.99 -0.07
CA GLU A 98 -2.54 -6.44 1.28
C GLU A 98 -3.73 -6.81 2.17
N GLY A 99 -4.94 -6.77 1.62
CA GLY A 99 -6.14 -7.30 2.29
C GLY A 99 -6.04 -8.81 2.60
N TYR A 100 -5.48 -9.60 1.69
CA TYR A 100 -5.23 -11.03 1.96
C TYR A 100 -4.17 -11.22 3.06
N PHE A 101 -3.12 -10.39 3.07
CA PHE A 101 -2.14 -10.39 4.15
C PHE A 101 -2.77 -10.04 5.49
N ALA A 102 -3.51 -8.94 5.58
CA ALA A 102 -4.18 -8.53 6.81
C ALA A 102 -5.14 -9.62 7.34
N TYR A 103 -5.88 -10.28 6.45
CA TYR A 103 -6.78 -11.38 6.82
C TYR A 103 -6.07 -12.65 7.28
N ASN A 104 -4.93 -12.98 6.65
CA ASN A 104 -4.16 -14.20 6.92
C ASN A 104 -2.92 -13.98 7.79
N PHE A 105 -2.75 -12.80 8.37
CA PHE A 105 -1.56 -12.36 9.12
C PHE A 105 -1.00 -13.40 10.10
N ARG A 106 -1.88 -14.16 10.78
CA ARG A 106 -1.48 -15.17 11.77
C ARG A 106 -1.10 -16.54 11.20
N ARG A 107 -1.43 -16.81 9.94
CA ARG A 107 -1.32 -18.13 9.30
C ARG A 107 -0.60 -18.10 7.96
N MET A 108 0.01 -16.97 7.60
CA MET A 108 0.63 -16.75 6.29
C MET A 108 1.68 -17.81 5.93
N GLY A 109 2.45 -18.28 6.92
CA GLY A 109 3.50 -19.28 6.72
C GLY A 109 3.02 -20.59 6.10
N GLY A 110 1.78 -21.00 6.35
CA GLY A 110 1.22 -22.26 5.84
C GLY A 110 0.37 -22.11 4.57
N MET A 111 0.21 -20.91 4.03
CA MET A 111 -0.66 -20.68 2.88
C MET A 111 0.01 -21.18 1.58
N GLN A 112 -0.70 -21.99 0.81
CA GLN A 112 -0.22 -22.55 -0.47
C GLN A 112 -1.03 -22.09 -1.68
N ASP A 113 -2.01 -21.21 -1.52
CA ASP A 113 -2.62 -20.55 -2.68
C ASP A 113 -1.68 -19.49 -3.30
N LEU A 114 -2.07 -18.94 -4.45
CA LEU A 114 -1.27 -17.96 -5.19
C LEU A 114 -0.83 -16.76 -4.33
N TYR A 115 -1.74 -16.19 -3.55
CA TYR A 115 -1.43 -15.00 -2.74
C TYR A 115 -0.51 -15.35 -1.58
N GLY A 116 -0.76 -16.48 -0.90
CA GLY A 116 0.10 -16.98 0.17
C GLY A 116 1.53 -17.25 -0.30
N GLN A 117 1.68 -17.89 -1.46
CA GLN A 117 3.00 -18.16 -2.03
C GLN A 117 3.70 -16.90 -2.53
N LEU A 118 2.97 -15.94 -3.13
CA LEU A 118 3.53 -14.63 -3.50
C LEU A 118 3.99 -13.83 -2.28
N TRP A 119 3.23 -13.84 -1.17
CA TRP A 119 3.65 -13.21 0.07
C TRP A 119 4.88 -13.88 0.67
N LYS A 120 4.94 -15.21 0.68
CA LYS A 120 6.14 -15.95 1.09
C LYS A 120 7.36 -15.65 0.21
N GLU A 121 7.18 -15.43 -1.08
CA GLU A 121 8.26 -15.03 -1.99
C GLU A 121 8.73 -13.61 -1.68
N TYR A 122 7.81 -12.65 -1.56
CA TYR A 122 8.13 -11.27 -1.22
C TYR A 122 8.81 -11.16 0.16
N SER A 123 8.42 -12.03 1.10
CA SER A 123 8.97 -12.07 2.46
C SER A 123 10.44 -12.46 2.53
N LEU A 124 11.05 -12.93 1.42
CA LEU A 124 12.50 -13.06 1.32
C LEU A 124 13.21 -11.70 1.40
N SER A 125 12.51 -10.62 1.02
CA SER A 125 12.97 -9.24 1.10
C SER A 125 12.60 -8.55 2.40
N ASP A 126 11.51 -8.98 3.05
CA ASP A 126 11.12 -8.51 4.38
C ASP A 126 10.27 -9.57 5.09
N SER A 127 10.87 -10.26 6.06
CA SER A 127 10.19 -11.33 6.78
C SER A 127 9.11 -10.86 7.75
N ARG A 128 8.95 -9.54 7.99
CA ARG A 128 7.91 -8.99 8.87
C ARG A 128 6.49 -9.40 8.45
N TYR A 129 6.31 -9.73 7.17
CA TYR A 129 5.07 -10.29 6.62
C TYR A 129 4.80 -11.76 7.04
N LEU A 130 5.76 -12.43 7.67
CA LEU A 130 5.62 -13.80 8.20
C LEU A 130 5.82 -13.89 9.73
N THR A 131 6.49 -12.91 10.33
CA THR A 131 6.84 -12.89 11.76
C THR A 131 5.92 -12.03 12.63
N GLN A 132 4.74 -11.69 12.09
CA GLN A 132 3.67 -10.98 12.81
C GLN A 132 4.05 -9.59 13.32
N ASP A 133 4.70 -8.77 12.48
CA ASP A 133 5.02 -7.39 12.83
C ASP A 133 3.76 -6.51 12.98
N ALA A 134 3.70 -5.74 14.07
CA ALA A 134 2.54 -4.92 14.40
C ALA A 134 2.38 -3.70 13.49
N PHE A 135 3.49 -3.10 13.05
CA PHE A 135 3.44 -1.93 12.17
C PHE A 135 2.98 -2.35 10.78
N VAL A 136 3.61 -3.38 10.19
CA VAL A 136 3.25 -3.91 8.87
C VAL A 136 1.78 -4.33 8.85
N LEU A 137 1.28 -5.04 9.86
CA LEU A 137 -0.16 -5.34 9.94
C LEU A 137 -1.04 -4.09 9.89
N CYS A 138 -0.75 -3.10 10.76
CA CYS A 138 -1.57 -1.90 10.85
C CYS A 138 -1.54 -1.10 9.55
N MET A 139 -0.36 -0.92 8.97
CA MET A 139 -0.16 -0.20 7.71
C MET A 139 -0.92 -0.89 6.57
N GLU A 140 -0.72 -2.19 6.39
CA GLU A 140 -1.34 -2.97 5.32
C GLU A 140 -2.87 -3.10 5.49
N THR A 141 -3.35 -3.09 6.73
CA THR A 141 -4.79 -3.04 6.99
C THR A 141 -5.36 -1.71 6.51
N ILE A 142 -4.72 -0.59 6.82
CA ILE A 142 -5.16 0.75 6.39
C ILE A 142 -5.10 0.87 4.86
N THR A 143 -4.04 0.37 4.25
CA THR A 143 -3.91 0.41 2.79
C THR A 143 -5.02 -0.41 2.13
N ALA A 144 -5.32 -1.61 2.65
CA ALA A 144 -6.41 -2.43 2.16
C ALA A 144 -7.78 -1.75 2.34
N VAL A 145 -8.13 -1.27 3.55
CA VAL A 145 -9.50 -0.77 3.81
C VAL A 145 -9.74 0.67 3.34
N CYS A 146 -8.69 1.49 3.20
CA CYS A 146 -8.80 2.88 2.79
C CYS A 146 -8.24 3.11 1.37
N TRP A 147 -6.95 2.82 1.16
CA TRP A 147 -6.27 3.17 -0.10
C TRP A 147 -6.73 2.31 -1.27
N GLY A 148 -7.07 1.04 -1.06
CA GLY A 148 -7.64 0.16 -2.08
C GLY A 148 -8.95 0.70 -2.67
N PRO A 149 -10.02 0.88 -1.87
CA PRO A 149 -11.28 1.45 -2.34
C PRO A 149 -11.12 2.86 -2.92
N LEU A 150 -10.35 3.74 -2.26
CA LEU A 150 -10.15 5.10 -2.74
C LEU A 150 -9.36 5.16 -4.05
N SER A 151 -8.49 4.19 -4.32
CA SER A 151 -7.79 4.10 -5.61
C SER A 151 -8.77 3.86 -6.75
N PHE A 152 -9.75 2.95 -6.59
CA PHE A 152 -10.80 2.74 -7.59
C PHE A 152 -11.70 3.97 -7.77
N VAL A 153 -12.07 4.63 -6.67
CA VAL A 153 -12.84 5.89 -6.73
C VAL A 153 -12.06 6.96 -7.51
N THR A 154 -10.77 7.11 -7.22
CA THR A 154 -9.88 8.07 -7.90
C THR A 154 -9.77 7.74 -9.39
N ALA A 155 -9.55 6.47 -9.74
CA ALA A 155 -9.52 5.99 -11.12
C ALA A 155 -10.83 6.33 -11.86
N GLY A 156 -11.98 6.11 -11.22
CA GLY A 156 -13.29 6.48 -11.76
C GLY A 156 -13.42 7.98 -12.01
N MET A 157 -13.02 8.81 -11.04
CA MET A 157 -13.03 10.28 -11.18
C MET A 157 -12.12 10.76 -12.33
N ILE A 158 -10.95 10.14 -12.53
CA ILE A 158 -10.07 10.51 -13.65
C ILE A 158 -10.67 10.05 -14.99
N ALA A 159 -11.24 8.84 -15.03
CA ALA A 159 -11.87 8.28 -16.23
C ALA A 159 -13.07 9.11 -16.70
N THR A 160 -13.80 9.74 -15.77
CA THR A 160 -14.94 10.63 -16.08
C THR A 160 -14.59 12.12 -16.08
N ASP A 161 -13.30 12.49 -16.01
CA ASP A 161 -12.81 13.87 -15.97
C ASP A 161 -13.45 14.74 -14.85
N HIS A 162 -13.69 14.11 -13.69
CA HIS A 162 -14.35 14.76 -12.56
C HIS A 162 -13.39 15.71 -11.82
N PRO A 163 -13.83 16.93 -11.44
CA PRO A 163 -12.93 17.93 -10.81
C PRO A 163 -12.35 17.49 -9.46
N LEU A 164 -13.05 16.63 -8.71
CA LEU A 164 -12.54 16.06 -7.46
C LEU A 164 -11.42 15.03 -7.65
N ARG A 165 -11.03 14.69 -8.90
CA ARG A 165 -9.91 13.77 -9.16
C ARG A 165 -8.62 14.22 -8.48
N TYR A 166 -8.30 15.52 -8.49
CA TYR A 166 -7.02 16.02 -7.96
C TYR A 166 -6.93 15.97 -6.42
N PRO A 167 -7.96 16.37 -5.65
CA PRO A 167 -7.99 16.12 -4.22
C PRO A 167 -7.84 14.64 -3.86
N PHE A 168 -8.62 13.74 -4.49
CA PHE A 168 -8.58 12.31 -4.17
C PHE A 168 -7.25 11.66 -4.58
N GLN A 169 -6.72 12.01 -5.76
CA GLN A 169 -5.38 11.64 -6.19
C GLN A 169 -4.33 12.06 -5.17
N THR A 170 -4.39 13.30 -4.68
CA THR A 170 -3.44 13.79 -3.65
C THR A 170 -3.56 13.01 -2.35
N ILE A 171 -4.78 12.75 -1.86
CA ILE A 171 -5.03 12.03 -0.60
C ILE A 171 -4.47 10.61 -0.67
N VAL A 172 -4.82 9.85 -1.71
CA VAL A 172 -4.37 8.46 -1.85
C VAL A 172 -2.87 8.39 -2.06
N SER A 173 -2.31 9.23 -2.95
CA SER A 173 -0.87 9.26 -3.21
C SER A 173 -0.07 9.65 -1.96
N LEU A 174 -0.55 10.61 -1.16
CA LEU A 174 0.12 10.96 0.09
C LEU A 174 0.06 9.81 1.10
N GLY A 175 -1.09 9.12 1.21
CA GLY A 175 -1.24 7.95 2.07
C GLY A 175 -0.28 6.81 1.71
N GLN A 176 -0.15 6.52 0.42
CA GLN A 176 0.81 5.53 -0.11
C GLN A 176 2.26 5.91 0.22
N LEU A 177 2.66 7.15 -0.13
CA LEU A 177 4.01 7.64 0.13
C LEU A 177 4.34 7.64 1.63
N TYR A 178 3.39 8.07 2.47
CA TYR A 178 3.60 8.13 3.91
C TYR A 178 3.74 6.73 4.52
N GLY A 179 2.89 5.78 4.10
CA GLY A 179 3.00 4.38 4.51
C GLY A 179 4.36 3.80 4.16
N ASP A 180 4.81 3.97 2.91
CA ASP A 180 6.09 3.41 2.46
C ASP A 180 7.30 4.06 3.16
N VAL A 181 7.26 5.38 3.40
CA VAL A 181 8.30 6.05 4.22
C VAL A 181 8.38 5.46 5.63
N LEU A 182 7.24 5.17 6.27
CA LEU A 182 7.22 4.54 7.59
C LEU A 182 7.65 3.06 7.53
N TYR A 183 7.32 2.34 6.46
CA TYR A 183 7.76 0.97 6.22
C TYR A 183 9.29 0.85 6.18
N TYR A 184 9.95 1.73 5.42
CA TYR A 184 11.41 1.82 5.42
C TYR A 184 11.95 2.30 6.77
N ALA A 185 11.37 3.35 7.34
CA ALA A 185 11.87 3.93 8.59
C ALA A 185 11.87 2.90 9.74
N THR A 186 10.83 2.08 9.84
CA THR A 186 10.74 1.01 10.85
C THR A 186 11.75 -0.11 10.58
N SER A 187 11.88 -0.58 9.34
CA SER A 187 12.89 -1.60 9.01
C SER A 187 14.31 -1.12 9.29
N MET A 188 14.63 0.12 8.91
CA MET A 188 15.95 0.70 9.08
C MET A 188 16.22 1.02 10.55
N PHE A 189 15.20 1.41 11.33
CA PHE A 189 15.33 1.57 12.77
C PHE A 189 15.71 0.24 13.43
N ASP A 190 15.01 -0.85 13.12
CA ASP A 190 15.30 -2.17 13.67
C ASP A 190 16.70 -2.66 13.28
N GLU A 191 17.13 -2.39 12.04
CA GLU A 191 18.50 -2.73 11.63
C GLU A 191 19.55 -1.90 12.37
N CYS A 192 19.40 -0.57 12.41
CA CYS A 192 20.41 0.33 12.96
C CYS A 192 20.47 0.31 14.49
N ILE A 193 19.33 0.14 15.16
CA ILE A 193 19.19 0.27 16.62
C ILE A 193 19.10 -1.09 17.29
N LEU A 194 18.31 -2.02 16.73
CA LEU A 194 18.08 -3.34 17.33
C LEU A 194 18.99 -4.42 16.75
N ASN A 195 19.77 -4.11 15.70
CA ASN A 195 20.60 -5.06 14.96
C ASN A 195 19.80 -6.25 14.40
N VAL A 196 18.53 -6.01 14.02
CA VAL A 196 17.65 -7.00 13.42
C VAL A 196 17.50 -6.72 11.93
N ARG A 197 17.77 -7.71 11.09
CA ARG A 197 17.57 -7.64 9.64
C ARG A 197 16.47 -8.57 9.21
N TYR A 198 15.57 -8.08 8.37
CA TYR A 198 14.43 -8.84 7.86
C TYR A 198 14.64 -9.33 6.41
N SER A 199 15.46 -8.62 5.63
CA SER A 199 15.84 -9.05 4.28
C SER A 199 16.92 -10.11 4.33
N ARG A 200 16.81 -11.07 3.42
CA ARG A 200 17.95 -11.92 3.04
C ARG A 200 19.13 -11.09 2.49
N PRO A 201 20.37 -11.56 2.65
CA PRO A 201 21.57 -10.80 2.29
C PRO A 201 21.84 -10.73 0.79
N GLU A 202 21.22 -11.58 -0.03
CA GLU A 202 21.41 -11.53 -1.48
C GLU A 202 20.85 -10.24 -2.07
N ALA A 203 21.62 -9.59 -2.94
CA ALA A 203 21.29 -8.29 -3.51
C ALA A 203 19.94 -8.27 -4.25
N ALA A 204 19.52 -9.40 -4.83
CA ALA A 204 18.23 -9.51 -5.52
C ALA A 204 17.05 -9.25 -4.58
N TYR A 205 17.11 -9.73 -3.33
CA TYR A 205 16.02 -9.54 -2.37
C TYR A 205 16.02 -8.12 -1.79
N TYR A 206 17.18 -7.60 -1.38
CA TYR A 206 17.22 -6.26 -0.83
C TYR A 206 17.02 -5.18 -1.91
N TRP A 207 17.84 -5.15 -2.96
CA TRP A 207 17.76 -4.10 -3.98
C TRP A 207 16.63 -4.31 -4.97
N GLY A 208 16.36 -5.56 -5.36
CA GLY A 208 15.33 -5.88 -6.33
C GLY A 208 13.93 -5.83 -5.73
N TYR A 209 13.70 -6.50 -4.60
CA TYR A 209 12.35 -6.59 -4.02
C TYR A 209 12.12 -5.47 -3.02
N PHE A 210 12.96 -5.36 -2.00
CA PHE A 210 12.73 -4.41 -0.92
C PHE A 210 12.86 -2.95 -1.39
N VAL A 211 13.85 -2.60 -2.21
CA VAL A 211 14.03 -1.22 -2.70
C VAL A 211 13.24 -0.94 -3.98
N LEU A 212 13.53 -1.67 -5.07
CA LEU A 212 12.99 -1.33 -6.39
C LEU A 212 11.47 -1.50 -6.48
N MET A 213 10.89 -2.60 -5.96
CA MET A 213 9.43 -2.80 -6.08
C MET A 213 8.65 -1.75 -5.29
N ASN A 214 9.11 -1.38 -4.09
CA ASN A 214 8.47 -0.33 -3.29
C ASN A 214 8.70 1.08 -3.87
N SER A 215 9.81 1.33 -4.57
CA SER A 215 10.10 2.65 -5.17
C SER A 215 9.00 3.20 -6.09
N PHE A 216 8.18 2.32 -6.70
CA PHE A 216 7.02 2.74 -7.48
C PHE A 216 5.99 3.50 -6.63
N TRP A 217 5.76 3.07 -5.38
CA TRP A 217 4.88 3.74 -4.41
C TRP A 217 5.51 4.98 -3.75
N ILE A 218 6.75 5.32 -4.09
CA ILE A 218 7.36 6.61 -3.74
C ILE A 218 7.30 7.57 -4.93
N VAL A 219 7.87 7.15 -6.06
CA VAL A 219 8.11 8.03 -7.21
C VAL A 219 6.82 8.43 -7.89
N ILE A 220 5.94 7.46 -8.19
CA ILE A 220 4.69 7.73 -8.90
C ILE A 220 3.77 8.60 -8.02
N PRO A 221 3.50 8.26 -6.74
CA PRO A 221 2.74 9.12 -5.85
C PRO A 221 3.34 10.53 -5.69
N GLY A 222 4.66 10.68 -5.60
CA GLY A 222 5.32 11.99 -5.57
C GLY A 222 5.00 12.86 -6.78
N ILE A 223 5.06 12.29 -7.99
CA ILE A 223 4.67 12.98 -9.23
C ILE A 223 3.18 13.34 -9.24
N LEU A 224 2.32 12.42 -8.77
CA LEU A 224 0.87 12.61 -8.75
C LEU A 224 0.44 13.69 -7.74
N ILE A 225 1.12 13.81 -6.61
CA ILE A 225 0.94 14.90 -5.64
C ILE A 225 1.35 16.22 -6.28
N TYR A 226 2.56 16.30 -6.85
CA TYR A 226 3.07 17.52 -7.47
C TYR A 226 2.12 18.05 -8.56
N THR A 227 1.69 17.16 -9.46
CA THR A 227 0.80 17.52 -10.56
C THR A 227 -0.59 17.93 -10.08
N SER A 228 -1.15 17.23 -9.09
CA SER A 228 -2.47 17.56 -8.51
C SER A 228 -2.47 18.88 -7.76
N VAL A 229 -1.48 19.10 -6.91
CA VAL A 229 -1.33 20.37 -6.17
C VAL A 229 -1.17 21.52 -7.16
N GLY A 230 -0.36 21.35 -8.21
CA GLY A 230 -0.21 22.35 -9.26
C GLY A 230 -1.52 22.65 -10.01
N ALA A 231 -2.34 21.63 -10.29
CA ALA A 231 -3.65 21.81 -10.90
C ALA A 231 -4.62 22.57 -10.00
N CYS A 232 -4.71 22.18 -8.72
CA CYS A 232 -5.51 22.88 -7.71
C CYS A 232 -5.08 24.35 -7.58
N TRP A 233 -3.77 24.61 -7.46
CA TRP A 233 -3.22 25.97 -7.38
C TRP A 233 -3.67 26.85 -8.55
N ARG A 234 -3.52 26.36 -9.79
CA ARG A 234 -3.92 27.10 -10.99
C ARG A 234 -5.43 27.38 -11.01
N ALA A 235 -6.25 26.42 -10.60
CA ALA A 235 -7.69 26.59 -10.52
C ALA A 235 -8.09 27.70 -9.52
N PHE A 236 -7.52 27.66 -8.31
CA PHE A 236 -7.78 28.70 -7.30
C PHE A 236 -7.26 30.08 -7.72
N ALA A 237 -6.08 30.15 -8.35
CA ALA A 237 -5.54 31.42 -8.86
C ALA A 237 -6.44 32.03 -9.95
N ALA A 238 -6.97 31.20 -10.85
CA ALA A 238 -7.92 31.64 -11.88
C ALA A 238 -9.24 32.15 -11.26
N LEU A 239 -9.78 31.43 -10.27
CA LEU A 239 -10.99 31.83 -9.56
C LEU A 239 -10.81 33.19 -8.86
N GLN A 240 -9.71 33.36 -8.12
CA GLN A 240 -9.40 34.64 -7.46
C GLN A 240 -9.27 35.79 -8.45
N LYS A 241 -8.66 35.56 -9.63
CA LYS A 241 -8.56 36.57 -10.69
C LYS A 241 -9.94 36.96 -11.21
N MET A 242 -10.80 35.98 -11.48
CA MET A 242 -12.18 36.23 -11.92
C MET A 242 -12.98 37.02 -10.89
N GLU A 243 -12.92 36.65 -9.62
CA GLU A 243 -13.61 37.36 -8.54
C GLU A 243 -13.17 38.83 -8.43
N LYS A 244 -11.86 39.10 -8.57
CA LYS A 244 -11.33 40.47 -8.59
C LYS A 244 -11.86 41.27 -9.78
N THR A 245 -11.86 40.69 -10.97
CA THR A 245 -12.38 41.35 -12.18
C THR A 245 -13.88 41.62 -12.07
N LEU A 246 -14.67 40.69 -11.55
CA LEU A 246 -16.11 40.87 -11.35
C LEU A 246 -16.41 41.97 -10.34
N LYS A 247 -15.66 42.04 -9.23
CA LYS A 247 -15.80 43.13 -8.23
C LYS A 247 -15.43 44.49 -8.83
N ALA A 248 -14.35 44.58 -9.61
CA ALA A 248 -13.95 45.81 -10.29
C ALA A 248 -14.97 46.26 -11.35
N GLY A 249 -15.54 45.32 -12.11
CA GLY A 249 -16.60 45.60 -13.09
C GLY A 249 -17.93 46.03 -12.45
N GLY A 250 -18.30 45.43 -11.31
CA GLY A 250 -19.49 45.81 -10.55
C GLY A 250 -19.41 47.21 -9.94
N ALA A 251 -18.24 47.60 -9.44
CA ALA A 251 -17.99 48.95 -8.93
C ALA A 251 -18.13 50.02 -10.05
N ASN A 252 -17.61 49.73 -11.25
CA ASN A 252 -17.74 50.62 -12.41
C ASN A 252 -19.18 50.69 -12.97
N GLY A 253 -19.98 49.64 -12.80
CA GLY A 253 -21.39 49.61 -13.22
C GLY A 253 -22.31 50.43 -12.31
N HIS A 254 -21.99 50.57 -11.02
CA HIS A 254 -22.73 51.45 -10.11
C HIS A 254 -22.42 52.94 -10.35
N ALA A 255 -21.17 53.29 -10.65
CA ALA A 255 -20.80 54.69 -10.94
C ALA A 255 -21.49 55.25 -12.20
N LYS A 256 -21.88 54.40 -13.15
CA LYS A 256 -22.51 54.81 -14.42
C LYS A 256 -24.02 55.04 -14.35
N LYS A 257 -24.69 54.66 -13.26
CA LYS A 257 -26.15 54.83 -13.08
C LYS A 257 -26.53 56.08 -12.28
N THR A 258 -25.55 56.89 -11.87
CA THR A 258 -25.75 58.06 -10.99
C THR A 258 -25.58 59.41 -11.72
N LEU A 259 -25.69 59.44 -13.04
CA LEU A 259 -25.70 60.66 -13.86
C LEU A 259 -27.05 60.84 -14.55
#